data_AF-A0A160P8V4-F1
#
_entry.id   AF-A0A160P8V4-F1
#
_cell.length_a   1.000
_cell.length_b   1.000
_cell.length_c   1.000
_cell.angle_alpha   90.00
_cell.angle_beta   90.00
_cell.angle_gamma   90.00
#
_symmetry.space_group_name_H-M   'P 1'
#
loop_
_entity.id
_entity.type
_entity.pdbx_description
1 polymer ?
#
loop_
_entity_poly.entity_id
_entity_poly.type
_entity_poly.pdbx_seq_one_letter_code
_entity_poly.pdbx_strand_id
1 'polypeptide(L)'
;MSSDARTREYVARQTAAGRTKKEIIRLLKRAIAREIFRYLTTPVSVPDVSDLRPARQAKNITLTTVAEHFGVWPAVISCIERGTRRDDDLAGAYRDWLTAA
;
A
#
# COMPACT_ATOMS: atom_id res chain seq x y z
N MET A 1 5.55 28.60 -3.58
CA MET A 1 4.13 28.29 -3.87
C MET A 1 3.83 28.57 -5.35
N SER A 2 4.65 28.02 -6.27
CA SER A 2 4.60 28.40 -7.69
C SER A 2 4.53 27.19 -8.64
N SER A 3 4.94 26.01 -8.19
CA SER A 3 5.11 24.84 -9.06
C SER A 3 3.82 24.05 -9.27
N ASP A 4 2.96 23.93 -8.25
CA ASP A 4 1.70 23.19 -8.34
C ASP A 4 0.52 24.14 -8.60
N ALA A 5 -0.24 23.87 -9.67
CA ALA A 5 -1.37 24.69 -10.11
C ALA A 5 -2.47 24.76 -9.05
N ARG A 6 -2.81 23.62 -8.43
CA ARG A 6 -3.84 23.52 -7.39
C ARG A 6 -3.50 24.35 -6.16
N THR A 7 -2.23 24.33 -5.74
CA THR A 7 -1.73 25.13 -4.64
C THR A 7 -1.80 26.62 -4.98
N ARG A 8 -1.46 27.04 -6.21
CA ARG A 8 -1.56 28.44 -6.63
C ARG A 8 -3.00 28.96 -6.59
N GLU A 9 -3.95 28.21 -7.13
CA GLU A 9 -5.36 28.57 -7.09
C GLU A 9 -5.87 28.69 -5.65
N TYR A 10 -5.49 27.76 -4.77
CA TYR A 10 -5.83 27.84 -3.36
C TYR A 10 -5.28 29.12 -2.72
N VAL A 11 -4.00 29.43 -2.97
CA VAL A 11 -3.37 30.66 -2.47
C VAL A 11 -4.11 31.89 -2.97
N ALA A 12 -4.42 31.98 -4.25
CA ALA A 12 -5.17 33.09 -4.83
C ALA A 12 -6.53 33.28 -4.15
N ARG A 13 -7.29 32.20 -3.94
CA ARG A 13 -8.58 32.25 -3.21
C ARG A 13 -8.41 32.72 -1.77
N GLN A 14 -7.38 32.26 -1.06
CA GLN A 14 -7.14 32.67 0.33
C GLN A 14 -6.66 34.11 0.44
N THR A 15 -5.85 34.57 -0.51
CA THR A 15 -5.41 35.97 -0.61
C THR A 15 -6.59 36.90 -0.93
N ALA A 16 -7.47 36.51 -1.85
CA ALA A 16 -8.71 37.25 -2.13
C ALA A 16 -9.64 37.34 -0.90
N ALA A 17 -9.60 36.33 -0.02
CA ALA A 17 -10.30 36.32 1.26
C ALA A 17 -9.59 37.12 2.37
N GLY A 18 -8.57 37.92 2.06
CA GLY A 18 -7.87 38.81 2.99
C GLY A 18 -6.85 38.13 3.91
N ARG A 19 -6.51 36.85 3.70
CA ARG A 19 -5.53 36.15 4.55
C ARG A 19 -4.10 36.55 4.21
N THR A 20 -3.29 36.71 5.25
CA THR A 20 -1.86 36.99 5.12
C THR A 20 -1.09 35.76 4.63
N LYS A 21 0.07 35.97 4.02
CA LYS A 21 0.95 34.90 3.55
C LYS A 21 1.30 33.87 4.64
N LYS A 22 1.54 34.32 5.88
CA LYS A 22 1.86 33.44 7.02
C LYS A 22 0.69 32.52 7.36
N GLU A 23 -0.54 33.03 7.34
CA GLU A 23 -1.75 32.24 7.58
C GLU A 23 -1.97 31.19 6.49
N ILE A 24 -1.77 31.55 5.23
CA ILE A 24 -1.92 30.64 4.10
C ILE A 24 -0.91 29.48 4.19
N ILE A 25 0.36 29.78 4.50
CA ILE A 25 1.38 28.74 4.72
C ILE A 25 0.99 27.82 5.88
N ARG A 26 0.49 28.37 7.00
CA ARG A 26 0.03 27.58 8.14
C ARG A 26 -1.12 26.65 7.76
N LEU A 27 -2.10 27.13 6.98
CA LEU A 27 -3.22 26.32 6.48
C LEU A 27 -2.75 25.16 5.59
N LEU A 28 -1.84 25.43 4.66
CA LEU A 28 -1.29 24.39 3.78
C LEU A 28 -0.52 23.32 4.56
N LYS A 29 0.39 23.73 5.47
CA LYS A 29 1.11 22.77 6.33
C LYS A 29 0.14 21.92 7.16
N ARG A 30 -0.89 22.54 7.72
CA ARG A 30 -1.91 21.85 8.50
C ARG A 30 -2.76 20.90 7.66
N ALA A 31 -3.05 21.23 6.40
CA ALA A 31 -3.77 20.35 5.49
C ALA A 31 -2.95 19.08 5.19
N ILE A 32 -1.67 19.25 4.83
CA ILE A 32 -0.75 18.12 4.56
C ILE A 32 -0.58 17.27 5.82
N ALA A 33 -0.33 17.88 6.98
CA ALA A 33 -0.17 17.14 8.22
C ALA A 33 -1.41 16.32 8.59
N ARG A 34 -2.61 16.86 8.38
CA ARG A 34 -3.87 16.12 8.60
C ARG A 34 -4.04 14.97 7.62
N GLU A 35 -3.64 15.17 6.37
CA GLU A 35 -3.70 14.12 5.35
C GLU A 35 -2.74 12.98 5.67
N ILE A 36 -1.49 13.29 5.99
CA ILE A 36 -0.50 12.30 6.45
C ILE A 36 -1.00 11.58 7.71
N PHE A 37 -1.50 12.33 8.70
CA PHE A 37 -2.06 11.74 9.92
C PHE A 37 -3.16 10.73 9.60
N ARG A 38 -4.10 11.07 8.70
CA ARG A 38 -5.13 10.12 8.25
C ARG A 38 -4.50 8.87 7.63
N TYR A 39 -3.53 8.99 6.71
CA TYR A 39 -2.90 7.80 6.12
C TYR A 39 -2.16 6.93 7.13
N LEU A 40 -1.54 7.53 8.16
CA LEU A 40 -0.83 6.79 9.20
C LEU A 40 -1.76 6.15 10.23
N THR A 41 -2.92 6.75 10.49
CA THR A 41 -3.82 6.32 11.58
C THR A 41 -5.05 5.58 11.10
N THR A 42 -5.34 5.61 9.80
CA THR A 42 -6.43 4.80 9.23
C THR A 42 -6.03 3.34 9.35
N PRO A 43 -6.76 2.52 10.13
CA PRO A 43 -6.49 1.10 10.18
C PRO A 43 -6.78 0.53 8.80
N VAL A 44 -5.77 -0.06 8.18
CA VAL A 44 -5.92 -0.80 6.93
C VAL A 44 -5.98 -2.28 7.31
N SER A 45 -7.01 -2.99 6.83
CA SER A 45 -7.04 -4.44 6.94
C SER A 45 -5.84 -5.00 6.18
N VAL A 46 -4.96 -5.70 6.89
CA VAL A 46 -3.85 -6.45 6.29
C VAL A 46 -4.37 -7.87 6.08
N PRO A 47 -4.43 -8.36 4.82
CA PRO A 47 -4.82 -9.73 4.56
C PRO A 47 -3.89 -10.69 5.30
N ASP A 48 -4.47 -11.68 5.97
CA ASP A 48 -3.66 -12.75 6.54
C ASP A 48 -3.07 -13.62 5.42
N VAL A 49 -1.85 -14.11 5.65
CA VAL A 49 -1.08 -14.97 4.74
C VAL A 49 -0.64 -16.26 5.43
N SER A 50 -1.02 -16.46 6.70
CA SER A 50 -0.66 -17.63 7.50
C SER A 50 -1.21 -18.94 6.94
N ASP A 51 -2.23 -18.88 6.09
CA ASP A 51 -2.90 -20.00 5.44
C ASP A 51 -2.12 -20.59 4.26
N LEU A 52 -1.32 -19.78 3.56
CA LEU A 52 -0.67 -20.15 2.30
C LEU A 52 0.31 -21.31 2.47
N ARG A 53 1.16 -21.26 3.50
CA ARG A 53 2.18 -22.28 3.74
C ARG A 53 1.57 -23.64 4.12
N PRO A 54 0.64 -23.73 5.08
CA PRO A 54 -0.08 -24.98 5.36
C PRO A 54 -0.80 -25.53 4.14
N ALA A 55 -1.51 -24.69 3.37
CA ALA A 55 -2.24 -25.12 2.19
C ALA A 55 -1.32 -25.72 1.11
N ARG A 56 -0.16 -25.10 0.87
CA ARG A 56 0.87 -25.63 -0.03
C ARG A 56 1.44 -26.96 0.46
N GLN A 57 1.76 -27.06 1.75
CA GLN A 57 2.34 -28.27 2.35
C GLN A 57 1.36 -29.45 2.30
N ALA A 58 0.07 -29.21 2.55
CA ALA A 58 -0.96 -30.24 2.47
C ALA A 58 -1.07 -30.89 1.08
N LYS A 59 -0.70 -30.15 0.03
CA LYS A 59 -0.68 -30.60 -1.37
C LYS A 59 0.68 -31.14 -1.83
N ASN A 60 1.68 -31.19 -0.93
CA ASN A 60 3.07 -31.56 -1.24
C ASN A 60 3.71 -30.70 -2.35
N ILE A 61 3.27 -29.45 -2.48
CA ILE A 61 3.80 -28.52 -3.49
C ILE A 61 5.07 -27.85 -2.93
N THR A 62 6.11 -27.78 -3.76
CA THR A 62 7.37 -27.11 -3.37
C THR A 62 7.29 -25.60 -3.60
N LEU A 63 8.11 -24.83 -2.87
CA LEU A 63 8.23 -23.38 -3.12
C LEU A 63 8.65 -23.09 -4.57
N THR A 64 9.53 -23.93 -5.14
CA THR A 64 10.02 -23.77 -6.51
C THR A 64 8.91 -23.92 -7.54
N THR A 65 8.02 -24.91 -7.36
CA THR A 65 6.86 -25.12 -8.25
C THR A 65 5.94 -23.90 -8.28
N VAL A 66 5.66 -23.31 -7.11
CA VAL A 66 4.86 -22.08 -7.02
C VAL A 66 5.57 -20.92 -7.70
N ALA A 67 6.86 -20.78 -7.43
CA ALA A 67 7.68 -19.69 -7.97
C ALA A 67 7.75 -19.75 -9.51
N GLU A 68 7.90 -20.95 -10.07
CA GLU A 68 7.85 -21.19 -11.52
C GLU A 68 6.49 -20.83 -12.10
N HIS A 69 5.39 -21.24 -11.45
CA HIS A 69 4.04 -20.91 -11.90
C HIS A 69 3.81 -19.40 -12.00
N PHE A 70 4.26 -18.63 -11.00
CA PHE A 70 4.11 -17.18 -10.97
C PHE A 70 5.25 -16.40 -11.65
N GLY A 71 6.26 -17.09 -12.21
CA GLY A 71 7.40 -16.44 -12.84
C GLY A 71 8.23 -15.56 -11.89
N VAL A 72 8.27 -15.92 -10.60
CA VAL A 72 9.01 -15.18 -9.56
C VAL A 72 10.14 -16.02 -8.99
N TRP A 73 11.08 -15.36 -8.29
CA TRP A 73 12.14 -16.09 -7.60
C TRP A 73 11.60 -16.79 -6.32
N PRO A 74 12.04 -17.99 -5.94
CA PRO A 74 11.48 -18.72 -4.80
C PRO A 74 11.47 -17.98 -3.47
N ALA A 75 12.42 -17.06 -3.22
CA ALA A 75 12.38 -16.26 -2.00
C ALA A 75 11.24 -15.24 -1.97
N VAL A 76 10.66 -14.86 -3.11
CA VAL A 76 9.44 -14.02 -3.14
C VAL A 76 8.29 -14.76 -2.50
N ILE A 77 8.02 -16.00 -2.92
CA ILE A 77 6.99 -16.87 -2.32
C ILE A 77 7.30 -17.11 -0.85
N SER A 78 8.57 -17.38 -0.52
CA SER A 78 9.01 -17.58 0.87
C SER A 78 8.78 -16.34 1.76
N CYS A 79 9.01 -15.14 1.24
CA CYS A 79 8.77 -13.88 1.94
C CYS A 79 7.28 -13.60 2.14
N ILE A 80 6.44 -13.96 1.16
CA ILE A 80 4.99 -13.86 1.26
C ILE A 80 4.46 -14.82 2.32
N GLU A 81 4.85 -16.09 2.28
CA GLU A 81 4.45 -17.10 3.28
C GLU A 81 4.89 -16.77 4.71
N ARG A 82 5.95 -15.98 4.88
CA ARG A 82 6.40 -15.48 6.20
C ARG A 82 5.82 -14.13 6.59
N GLY A 83 5.04 -13.49 5.72
CA GLY A 83 4.53 -12.13 5.93
C GLY A 83 5.62 -11.05 6.01
N THR A 84 6.85 -11.33 5.53
CA THR A 84 7.95 -10.36 5.52
C THR A 84 7.90 -9.41 4.32
N ARG A 85 7.06 -9.72 3.33
CA ARG A 85 6.80 -8.88 2.15
C ARG A 85 5.29 -8.76 1.98
N ARG A 86 4.78 -7.54 1.80
CA ARG A 86 3.40 -7.29 1.42
C ARG A 86 3.27 -7.26 -0.10
N ASP A 87 2.43 -8.15 -0.61
CA ASP A 87 2.10 -8.27 -2.03
C ASP A 87 0.69 -8.91 -2.10
N ASP A 88 -0.33 -8.08 -1.96
CA ASP A 88 -1.70 -8.52 -1.75
C ASP A 88 -2.27 -9.23 -3.00
N ASP A 89 -1.86 -8.77 -4.20
CA ASP A 89 -2.28 -9.34 -5.48
C ASP A 89 -1.70 -10.74 -5.68
N LEU A 90 -0.38 -10.91 -5.46
CA LEU A 90 0.26 -12.21 -5.58
C LEU A 90 -0.22 -13.19 -4.49
N ALA A 91 -0.46 -12.71 -3.27
CA ALA A 91 -1.03 -13.54 -2.21
C ALA A 91 -2.45 -14.04 -2.55
N GLY A 92 -3.27 -13.19 -3.17
CA GLY A 92 -4.60 -13.58 -3.68
C GLY A 92 -4.50 -14.63 -4.78
N ALA A 93 -3.73 -14.37 -5.83
CA ALA A 93 -3.56 -15.28 -6.95
C ALA A 93 -2.97 -16.63 -6.52
N TYR A 94 -2.04 -16.62 -5.57
CA TYR A 94 -1.44 -17.83 -5.00
C TYR A 94 -2.47 -18.67 -4.24
N ARG A 95 -3.35 -18.04 -3.44
CA ARG A 95 -4.43 -18.72 -2.74
C ARG A 95 -5.42 -19.39 -3.69
N ASP A 96 -5.81 -18.67 -4.75
CA ASP A 96 -6.72 -19.20 -5.77
C ASP A 96 -6.11 -20.39 -6.50
N TRP A 97 -4.83 -20.29 -6.85
CA TRP A 97 -4.09 -21.38 -7.49
C TRP A 97 -3.99 -22.61 -6.60
N LEU A 98 -3.67 -22.45 -5.31
CA LEU A 98 -3.65 -23.57 -4.35
C LEU A 98 -5.03 -24.23 -4.22
N THR A 99 -6.12 -23.48 -4.35
CA THR A 99 -7.47 -24.02 -4.28
C THR A 99 -7.81 -24.85 -5.52
N ALA A 100 -7.29 -24.46 -6.69
CA ALA A 100 -7.53 -25.14 -7.97
C ALA A 100 -6.61 -26.34 -8.25
N ALA A 101 -5.40 -26.36 -7.69
CA ALA A 101 -4.41 -27.43 -7.84
C ALA A 101 -4.71 -28.67 -6.99
#